data_AF-A0A835F1B1-F1
#
_entry.id   AF-A0A835F1B1-F1
#
_cell.length_a   1.000
_cell.length_b   1.000
_cell.length_c   1.000
_cell.angle_alpha   90.00
_cell.angle_beta   90.00
_cell.angle_gamma   90.00
#
_symmetry.space_group_name_H-M   'P 1'
#
loop_
_entity.id
_entity.type
_entity.pdbx_description
1 polymer ?
#
loop_
_entity_poly.entity_id
_entity_poly.type
_entity_poly.pdbx_seq_one_letter_code
_entity_poly.pdbx_strand_id
1 'polypeptide(L)'
;MNPSMAATTPEAAAYCLDEKKLMELRELVEEDDAAEAEAALEEDFRALLSMAADLEEEEGLTPEKWEWVEKTEALALSLTTPMREHADGIRQAAAALASLRPGEAAFAEALRKQAALTDARRADAERLLAATRRLQEKEMRRLAAKEHLVSPAMAGFLGKLASRTDSSVDQEGYVPAPEEMAVAAQVEDAAARAVEGMGRVAGRLRRGAAAAVMKGNEETLVDALLRQAVVADTARATIETFAAAVRRFLAAGGGGGGRLWWWYG
;
A
#
# COMPACT_ATOMS: atom_id res chain seq x y z
N MET A 1 32.07 21.06 -60.94
CA MET A 1 30.62 20.91 -60.72
C MET A 1 30.44 20.18 -59.40
N ASN A 2 29.67 20.81 -58.50
CA ASN A 2 29.63 20.56 -57.05
C ASN A 2 29.04 19.21 -56.62
N PRO A 3 29.46 18.67 -55.47
CA PRO A 3 28.68 17.71 -54.69
C PRO A 3 27.56 18.46 -53.93
N SER A 4 26.30 18.08 -54.16
CA SER A 4 25.15 18.69 -53.50
C SER A 4 24.78 17.94 -52.23
N MET A 5 25.16 18.56 -51.11
CA MET A 5 24.40 18.79 -49.87
C MET A 5 23.72 17.62 -49.16
N ALA A 6 24.24 17.39 -47.95
CA ALA A 6 23.57 16.81 -46.80
C ALA A 6 22.12 17.29 -46.65
N ALA A 7 21.19 16.34 -46.58
CA ALA A 7 19.88 16.56 -45.98
C ALA A 7 20.01 16.25 -44.48
N THR A 8 20.56 17.21 -43.73
CA THR A 8 20.30 17.30 -42.29
C THR A 8 19.01 18.10 -42.17
N THR A 9 17.85 17.43 -42.20
CA THR A 9 16.58 18.11 -41.94
C THR A 9 16.30 18.19 -40.43
N PRO A 10 15.71 19.31 -39.97
CA PRO A 10 15.77 19.78 -38.60
C PRO A 10 14.55 19.29 -37.82
N GLU A 11 14.71 18.16 -37.13
CA GLU A 11 13.71 17.68 -36.17
C GLU A 11 14.16 17.88 -34.71
N ALA A 12 15.14 18.77 -34.50
CA ALA A 12 15.41 19.42 -33.21
C ALA A 12 14.47 20.64 -33.04
N ALA A 13 13.18 20.44 -33.28
CA ALA A 13 12.17 21.48 -33.22
C ALA A 13 11.99 21.98 -31.78
N ALA A 14 12.61 23.12 -31.51
CA ALA A 14 12.18 24.17 -30.58
C ALA A 14 11.82 23.74 -29.15
N TYR A 15 12.78 23.18 -28.42
CA TYR A 15 12.84 23.45 -26.99
C TYR A 15 13.40 24.87 -26.81
N CYS A 16 12.57 25.89 -27.04
CA CYS A 16 12.89 27.26 -26.62
C CYS A 16 12.82 27.28 -25.09
N LEU A 17 13.98 27.14 -24.44
CA LEU A 17 14.17 27.53 -23.05
C LEU A 17 13.88 29.03 -22.95
N ASP A 18 12.67 29.38 -22.53
CA ASP A 18 12.38 30.76 -22.15
C ASP A 18 13.15 31.14 -20.89
N GLU A 19 13.29 32.44 -20.64
CA GLU A 19 14.04 32.97 -19.49
C GLU A 19 13.46 32.48 -18.14
N LYS A 20 12.15 32.25 -18.06
CA LYS A 20 11.50 31.76 -16.84
C LYS A 20 11.94 30.33 -16.54
N LYS A 21 11.94 29.46 -17.54
CA LYS A 21 12.38 28.07 -17.42
C LYS A 21 13.87 27.96 -17.13
N LEU A 22 14.68 28.88 -17.65
CA LEU A 22 16.10 28.99 -17.29
C LEU A 22 16.28 29.39 -15.83
N MET A 23 15.46 30.32 -15.32
CA MET A 23 15.50 30.72 -13.92
C MET A 23 15.12 29.55 -12.99
N GLU A 24 14.06 28.81 -13.30
CA GLU A 24 13.65 27.61 -12.54
C GLU A 24 14.77 26.54 -12.54
N LEU A 25 15.44 26.33 -13.67
CA LEU A 25 16.57 25.39 -13.76
C LEU A 25 17.83 25.88 -13.04
N ARG A 26 18.03 27.19 -12.92
CA ARG A 26 19.14 27.76 -12.14
C ARG A 26 18.88 27.61 -10.66
N GLU A 27 17.68 27.93 -10.20
CA GLU A 27 17.24 27.72 -8.82
C GLU A 27 17.43 26.26 -8.41
N LEU A 28 17.06 25.30 -9.28
CA LEU A 28 17.29 23.88 -9.05
C LEU A 28 18.77 23.48 -8.88
N VAL A 29 19.69 24.21 -9.53
CA VAL A 29 21.14 23.92 -9.47
C VAL A 29 21.82 24.66 -8.33
N GLU A 30 21.34 25.84 -7.99
CA GLU A 30 21.88 26.75 -6.96
C GLU A 30 21.27 26.52 -5.58
N GLU A 31 20.46 25.47 -5.40
CA GLU A 31 19.87 25.11 -4.12
C GLU A 31 20.99 24.73 -3.12
N ASP A 32 21.37 25.67 -2.24
CA ASP A 32 22.54 25.59 -1.34
C ASP A 32 22.52 24.37 -0.40
N ASP A 33 21.34 23.81 -0.12
CA ASP A 33 21.15 22.64 0.74
C ASP A 33 21.00 21.32 -0.06
N ALA A 34 21.18 21.35 -1.39
CA ALA A 34 20.93 20.19 -2.26
C ALA A 34 21.76 18.96 -1.89
N ALA A 35 23.01 19.14 -1.46
CA ALA A 35 23.90 18.04 -1.08
C ALA A 35 23.49 17.39 0.26
N GLU A 36 23.01 18.18 1.22
CA GLU A 36 22.51 17.65 2.51
C GLU A 36 21.16 16.94 2.30
N ALA A 37 20.25 17.55 1.54
CA ALA A 37 18.99 16.93 1.15
C ALA A 37 19.19 15.63 0.36
N GLU A 38 20.21 15.58 -0.50
CA GLU A 38 20.60 14.38 -1.23
C GLU A 38 21.09 13.27 -0.30
N ALA A 39 22.00 13.59 0.63
CA ALA A 39 22.52 12.62 1.59
C ALA A 39 21.41 12.05 2.49
N ALA A 40 20.47 12.90 2.94
CA ALA A 40 19.32 12.50 3.72
C ALA A 40 18.40 11.55 2.94
N LEU A 41 18.10 11.86 1.68
CA LEU A 41 17.26 11.01 0.83
C LEU A 41 17.93 9.65 0.55
N GLU A 42 19.24 9.63 0.32
CA GLU A 42 19.99 8.38 0.14
C GLU A 42 19.93 7.53 1.42
N GLU A 43 20.06 8.16 2.59
CA GLU A 43 19.91 7.49 3.88
C GLU A 43 18.50 6.93 4.08
N ASP A 44 17.45 7.67 3.71
CA ASP A 44 16.06 7.20 3.77
C ASP A 44 15.85 5.96 2.89
N PHE A 45 16.31 5.97 1.63
CA PHE A 45 16.23 4.80 0.76
C PHE A 45 17.00 3.61 1.32
N ARG A 46 18.19 3.85 1.90
CA ARG A 46 18.99 2.80 2.53
C ARG A 46 18.26 2.19 3.73
N ALA A 47 17.62 3.00 4.57
CA ALA A 47 16.82 2.54 5.70
C ALA A 47 15.61 1.72 5.24
N LEU A 48 14.89 2.18 4.22
CA LEU A 48 13.74 1.45 3.64
C LEU A 48 14.16 0.11 3.04
N LEU A 49 15.30 0.06 2.34
CA LEU A 49 15.85 -1.17 1.78
C LEU A 49 16.34 -2.13 2.88
N SER A 50 16.94 -1.61 3.95
CA SER A 50 17.33 -2.41 5.11
C SER A 50 16.10 -3.05 5.76
N MET A 51 15.04 -2.28 5.97
CA MET A 51 13.78 -2.81 6.51
C MET A 51 13.18 -3.86 5.57
N ALA A 52 13.20 -3.65 4.26
CA ALA A 52 12.74 -4.66 3.31
C ALA A 52 13.56 -5.96 3.38
N ALA A 53 14.89 -5.85 3.55
CA ALA A 53 15.77 -7.02 3.73
C ALA A 53 15.48 -7.76 5.04
N ASP A 54 15.25 -7.06 6.14
CA ASP A 54 14.88 -7.69 7.42
C ASP A 54 13.56 -8.47 7.29
N LEU A 55 12.59 -7.92 6.56
CA LEU A 55 11.32 -8.61 6.26
C LEU A 55 11.48 -9.81 5.32
N GLU A 56 12.52 -9.84 4.48
CA GLU A 56 12.80 -10.98 3.59
C GLU A 56 13.24 -12.21 4.40
N GLU A 57 13.74 -12.06 5.62
CA GLU A 57 14.11 -13.17 6.50
C GLU A 57 12.95 -13.68 7.37
N GLU A 58 11.85 -12.93 7.48
CA GLU A 58 10.71 -13.33 8.30
C GLU A 58 9.90 -14.48 7.68
N GLU A 59 9.42 -15.40 8.51
CA GLU A 59 8.57 -16.51 8.04
C GLU A 59 7.22 -16.03 7.50
N GLY A 60 6.74 -14.86 7.91
CA GLY A 60 5.52 -14.26 7.39
C GLY A 60 5.22 -12.90 7.99
N LEU A 61 4.43 -12.10 7.26
CA LEU A 61 4.16 -10.71 7.64
C LEU A 61 3.01 -10.57 8.64
N THR A 62 3.18 -9.68 9.62
CA THR A 62 2.06 -9.15 10.41
C THR A 62 1.21 -8.19 9.56
N PRO A 63 -0.04 -7.87 9.96
CA PRO A 63 -0.88 -6.94 9.22
C PRO A 63 -0.22 -5.57 8.98
N GLU A 64 0.49 -5.05 9.97
CA GLU A 64 1.17 -3.75 9.94
C GLU A 64 2.35 -3.76 8.98
N LYS A 65 3.17 -4.82 9.03
CA LYS A 65 4.31 -5.00 8.11
C LYS A 65 3.84 -5.14 6.66
N TRP A 66 2.72 -5.84 6.46
CA TRP A 66 2.14 -5.99 5.14
C TRP A 66 1.58 -4.66 4.61
N GLU A 67 0.93 -3.87 5.46
CA GLU A 67 0.50 -2.51 5.11
C GLU A 67 1.69 -1.60 4.78
N TRP A 68 2.78 -1.71 5.53
CA TRP A 68 4.03 -1.01 5.21
C TRP A 68 4.53 -1.38 3.82
N VAL A 69 4.59 -2.68 3.47
CA VAL A 69 5.02 -3.13 2.13
C VAL A 69 4.12 -2.55 1.04
N GLU A 70 2.79 -2.58 1.20
CA GLU A 70 1.85 -2.02 0.21
C GLU A 70 2.04 -0.51 0.01
N LYS A 71 2.18 0.25 1.11
CA LYS A 71 2.39 1.71 1.06
C LYS A 71 3.74 2.06 0.44
N THR A 72 4.80 1.35 0.81
CA THR A 72 6.15 1.57 0.29
C THR A 72 6.24 1.22 -1.19
N GLU A 73 5.59 0.13 -1.64
CA GLU A 73 5.51 -0.17 -3.07
C GLU A 73 4.81 0.94 -3.85
N ALA A 74 3.64 1.39 -3.35
CA ALA A 74 2.87 2.45 -4.00
C ALA A 74 3.66 3.77 -4.07
N LEU A 75 4.37 4.13 -2.99
CA LEU A 75 5.24 5.30 -2.95
C LEU A 75 6.38 5.16 -3.97
N ALA A 76 7.13 4.06 -3.95
CA ALA A 76 8.22 3.81 -4.87
C ALA A 76 7.74 3.88 -6.32
N LEU A 77 6.63 3.22 -6.64
CA LEU A 77 6.01 3.27 -7.97
C LEU A 77 5.65 4.70 -8.37
N SER A 78 5.05 5.49 -7.46
CA SER A 78 4.65 6.88 -7.73
C SER A 78 5.83 7.80 -8.05
N LEU A 79 7.03 7.48 -7.57
CA LEU A 79 8.24 8.28 -7.81
C LEU A 79 8.92 7.93 -9.15
N THR A 80 8.88 6.67 -9.59
CA THR A 80 9.67 6.20 -10.76
C THR A 80 9.37 6.95 -12.06
N THR A 81 8.09 7.16 -12.40
CA THR A 81 7.70 7.80 -13.67
C THR A 81 7.98 9.30 -13.70
N PRO A 82 7.56 10.09 -12.69
CA PRO A 82 7.90 11.51 -12.63
C PRO A 82 9.40 11.78 -12.62
N MET A 83 10.20 10.98 -11.90
CA MET A 83 11.65 11.13 -11.88
C MET A 83 12.28 10.91 -13.26
N ARG A 84 11.80 9.91 -14.01
CA ARG A 84 12.25 9.67 -15.39
C ARG A 84 11.98 10.88 -16.28
N GLU A 85 10.74 11.37 -16.26
CA GLU A 85 10.32 12.53 -17.06
C GLU A 85 11.09 13.79 -16.69
N HIS A 86 11.35 14.00 -15.39
CA HIS A 86 12.15 15.12 -14.91
C HIS A 86 13.61 15.03 -15.38
N ALA A 87 14.25 13.86 -15.25
CA ALA A 87 15.61 13.62 -15.73
C ALA A 87 15.72 13.83 -17.24
N ASP A 88 14.75 13.36 -18.02
CA ASP A 88 14.68 13.59 -19.46
C ASP A 88 14.54 15.07 -19.82
N GLY A 89 13.69 15.80 -19.08
CA GLY A 89 13.53 17.24 -19.24
C GLY A 89 14.82 18.01 -18.97
N ILE A 90 15.55 17.66 -17.91
CA ILE A 90 16.86 18.25 -17.57
C ILE A 90 17.89 17.94 -18.65
N ARG A 91 17.97 16.68 -19.12
CA ARG A 91 18.88 16.29 -20.22
C ARG A 91 18.64 17.09 -21.48
N GLN A 92 17.37 17.25 -21.88
CA GLN A 92 16.99 18.03 -23.05
C GLN A 92 17.40 19.50 -22.89
N ALA A 93 17.18 20.09 -21.71
CA ALA A 93 17.59 21.46 -21.42
C ALA A 93 19.12 21.63 -21.49
N ALA A 94 19.88 20.72 -20.90
CA ALA A 94 21.35 20.73 -20.94
C ALA A 94 21.88 20.63 -22.38
N ALA A 95 21.27 19.80 -23.23
CA ALA A 95 21.62 19.66 -24.65
C ALA A 95 21.31 20.94 -25.44
N ALA A 96 20.16 21.57 -25.19
CA ALA A 96 19.77 22.82 -25.81
C ALA A 96 20.73 23.96 -25.43
N LEU A 97 21.10 24.08 -24.15
CA LEU A 97 22.06 25.08 -23.66
C LEU A 97 23.44 24.90 -24.31
N ALA A 98 23.95 23.67 -24.34
CA ALA A 98 25.24 23.38 -24.97
C ALA A 98 25.28 23.73 -26.47
N SER A 99 24.15 23.60 -27.16
CA SER A 99 24.05 23.84 -28.60
C SER A 99 23.80 25.32 -28.93
N LEU A 100 22.99 26.01 -28.13
CA LEU A 100 22.47 27.35 -28.44
C LEU A 100 23.18 28.46 -27.66
N ARG A 101 23.82 28.16 -26.52
CA ARG A 101 24.47 29.13 -25.64
C ARG A 101 25.83 28.61 -25.15
N PRO A 102 26.90 28.63 -25.98
CA PRO A 102 28.21 28.09 -25.61
C PRO A 102 28.85 28.72 -24.36
N GLY A 103 28.47 29.96 -24.02
CA GLY A 103 28.90 30.63 -22.78
C GLY A 103 28.31 30.04 -21.49
N GLU A 104 27.30 29.17 -21.60
CA GLU A 104 26.61 28.52 -20.48
C GLU A 104 27.12 27.09 -20.23
N ALA A 105 28.33 26.75 -20.69
CA ALA A 105 28.86 25.39 -20.60
C ALA A 105 28.89 24.84 -19.17
N ALA A 106 29.23 25.67 -18.19
CA ALA A 106 29.24 25.30 -16.77
C ALA A 106 27.83 24.98 -16.24
N PHE A 107 26.83 25.78 -16.63
CA PHE A 107 25.43 25.55 -16.25
C PHE A 107 24.86 24.30 -16.93
N ALA A 108 25.17 24.08 -18.21
CA ALA A 108 24.81 22.85 -18.91
C ALA A 108 25.42 21.60 -18.25
N GLU A 109 26.65 21.70 -17.75
CA GLU A 109 27.31 20.61 -17.02
C GLU A 109 26.67 20.36 -15.64
N ALA A 110 26.29 21.41 -14.92
CA ALA A 110 25.56 21.28 -13.66
C ALA A 110 24.21 20.58 -13.85
N LEU A 111 23.47 20.92 -14.92
CA LEU A 111 22.24 20.22 -15.28
C LEU A 111 22.47 18.74 -15.63
N ARG A 112 23.56 18.38 -16.31
CA ARG A 112 23.89 16.97 -16.55
C ARG A 112 24.11 16.20 -15.24
N LYS A 113 24.79 16.81 -14.27
CA LYS A 113 24.95 16.22 -12.93
C LYS A 113 23.60 16.05 -12.23
N GLN A 114 22.71 17.05 -12.31
CA GLN A 114 21.37 16.97 -11.73
C GLN A 114 20.51 15.87 -12.38
N ALA A 115 20.60 15.70 -13.71
CA ALA A 115 19.94 14.59 -14.40
C ALA A 115 20.48 13.23 -13.93
N ALA A 116 21.80 13.09 -13.79
CA ALA A 116 22.44 11.87 -13.30
C ALA A 116 22.01 11.54 -11.86
N LEU A 117 21.90 12.57 -11.01
CA LEU A 117 21.38 12.44 -9.66
C LEU A 117 19.91 11.98 -9.64
N THR A 118 19.07 12.61 -10.47
CA THR A 118 17.66 12.21 -10.60
C THR A 118 17.52 10.76 -11.05
N ASP A 119 18.39 10.30 -11.96
CA ASP A 119 18.44 8.90 -12.38
C ASP A 119 18.89 7.95 -11.27
N ALA A 120 19.85 8.35 -10.44
CA ALA A 120 20.27 7.55 -9.28
C ALA A 120 19.09 7.37 -8.29
N ARG A 121 18.36 8.45 -7.99
CA ARG A 121 17.16 8.42 -7.12
C ARG A 121 16.07 7.52 -7.71
N ARG A 122 15.85 7.61 -9.02
CA ARG A 122 14.92 6.71 -9.72
C ARG A 122 15.35 5.25 -9.59
N ALA A 123 16.64 4.96 -9.74
CA ALA A 123 17.17 3.61 -9.59
C ALA A 123 16.97 3.08 -8.16
N ASP A 124 17.12 3.90 -7.13
CA ASP A 124 16.83 3.51 -5.75
C ASP A 124 15.34 3.25 -5.50
N ALA A 125 14.45 4.09 -6.05
CA ALA A 125 13.02 3.83 -6.03
C ALA A 125 12.66 2.52 -6.76
N GLU A 126 13.28 2.24 -7.91
CA GLU A 126 13.08 0.98 -8.66
C GLU A 126 13.57 -0.25 -7.88
N ARG A 127 14.71 -0.14 -7.17
CA ARG A 127 15.21 -1.21 -6.29
C ARG A 127 14.23 -1.48 -5.15
N LEU A 128 13.70 -0.43 -4.51
CA LEU A 128 12.73 -0.54 -3.43
C LEU A 128 11.40 -1.13 -3.91
N LEU A 129 10.93 -0.72 -5.09
CA LEU A 129 9.77 -1.30 -5.77
C LEU A 129 9.97 -2.80 -6.05
N ALA A 130 11.15 -3.20 -6.53
CA ALA A 130 11.45 -4.60 -6.75
C ALA A 130 11.48 -5.40 -5.43
N ALA A 131 12.09 -4.86 -4.37
CA ALA A 131 12.17 -5.52 -3.07
C ALA A 131 10.78 -5.72 -2.44
N THR A 132 9.95 -4.69 -2.43
CA THR A 132 8.57 -4.77 -1.90
C THR A 132 7.70 -5.75 -2.71
N ARG A 133 7.84 -5.81 -4.04
CA ARG A 133 7.16 -6.83 -4.86
C ARG A 133 7.60 -8.25 -4.54
N ARG A 134 8.90 -8.47 -4.30
CA ARG A 134 9.41 -9.79 -3.88
C ARG A 134 8.80 -10.20 -2.54
N LEU A 135 8.72 -9.29 -1.57
CA LEU A 135 8.07 -9.53 -0.28
C LEU A 135 6.59 -9.90 -0.44
N GLN A 136 5.83 -9.15 -1.25
CA GLN A 136 4.43 -9.48 -1.51
C GLN A 136 4.28 -10.85 -2.16
N GLU A 137 5.11 -11.15 -3.15
CA GLU A 137 5.08 -12.43 -3.86
C GLU A 137 5.40 -13.60 -2.92
N LYS A 138 6.42 -13.45 -2.07
CA LYS A 138 6.77 -14.41 -1.02
C LYS A 138 5.58 -14.65 -0.07
N GLU A 139 4.97 -13.58 0.43
CA GLU A 139 3.82 -13.66 1.33
C GLU A 139 2.60 -14.30 0.65
N MET A 140 2.34 -14.00 -0.63
CA MET A 140 1.26 -14.65 -1.41
C MET A 140 1.48 -16.15 -1.53
N ARG A 141 2.70 -16.58 -1.89
CA ARG A 141 3.02 -18.01 -1.98
C ARG A 141 2.91 -18.71 -0.64
N ARG A 142 3.35 -18.06 0.43
CA ARG A 142 3.21 -18.57 1.79
C ARG A 142 1.74 -18.79 2.15
N LEU A 143 0.89 -17.79 1.93
CA LEU A 143 -0.54 -17.89 2.24
C LEU A 143 -1.24 -18.93 1.37
N ALA A 144 -0.88 -19.02 0.09
CA ALA A 144 -1.38 -20.06 -0.81
C ALA A 144 -1.02 -21.48 -0.32
N ALA A 145 0.17 -21.66 0.26
CA ALA A 145 0.64 -22.93 0.80
C ALA A 145 0.07 -23.28 2.19
N LYS A 146 -0.55 -22.33 2.90
CA LYS A 146 -1.14 -22.60 4.22
C LYS A 146 -2.32 -23.56 4.11
N GLU A 147 -2.30 -24.61 4.90
CA GLU A 147 -3.45 -25.52 5.06
C GLU A 147 -4.66 -24.80 5.68
N HIS A 148 -4.42 -23.98 6.70
CA HIS A 148 -5.46 -23.20 7.38
C HIS A 148 -5.02 -21.76 7.59
N LEU A 149 -5.64 -20.83 6.85
CA LEU A 149 -5.47 -19.39 7.08
C LEU A 149 -6.10 -18.95 8.41
N VAL A 150 -7.23 -19.55 8.75
CA VAL A 150 -7.95 -19.36 10.02
C VAL A 150 -8.15 -20.73 10.64
N SER A 151 -7.91 -20.84 11.95
CA SER A 151 -8.13 -22.09 12.68
C SER A 151 -9.58 -22.56 12.54
N PRO A 152 -9.84 -23.77 12.03
CA PRO A 152 -11.21 -24.29 11.90
C PRO A 152 -11.98 -24.32 13.22
N ALA A 153 -11.28 -24.50 14.35
CA ALA A 153 -11.88 -24.50 15.68
C ALA A 153 -12.47 -23.14 16.07
N MET A 154 -11.92 -22.04 15.53
CA MET A 154 -12.39 -20.69 15.84
C MET A 154 -13.83 -20.47 15.38
N ALA A 155 -14.18 -20.96 14.19
CA ALA A 155 -15.53 -20.80 13.66
C ALA A 155 -16.57 -21.52 14.54
N GLY A 156 -16.28 -22.76 14.94
CA GLY A 156 -17.13 -23.51 15.84
C GLY A 156 -17.24 -22.89 17.23
N PHE A 157 -16.15 -22.31 17.74
CA PHE A 157 -16.15 -21.60 19.02
C PHE A 157 -17.01 -20.33 18.99
N LEU A 158 -16.83 -19.47 17.98
CA LEU A 158 -17.61 -18.24 17.83
C LEU A 158 -19.09 -18.54 17.59
N GLY A 159 -19.42 -19.57 16.82
CA GLY A 159 -20.81 -20.00 16.62
C GLY A 159 -21.48 -20.46 17.93
N LYS A 160 -20.76 -21.18 18.79
CA LYS A 160 -21.25 -21.57 20.13
C LYS A 160 -21.48 -20.37 21.03
N LEU A 161 -20.55 -19.41 21.04
CA LEU A 161 -20.71 -18.18 21.81
C LEU A 161 -21.91 -17.37 21.32
N ALA A 162 -22.04 -17.16 20.01
CA ALA A 162 -23.18 -16.45 19.42
C ALA A 162 -24.52 -17.08 19.84
N SER A 163 -24.62 -18.41 19.70
CA SER A 163 -25.83 -19.15 20.09
C SER A 163 -26.16 -19.00 21.57
N ARG A 164 -25.15 -19.08 22.44
CA ARG A 164 -25.32 -18.92 23.89
C ARG A 164 -25.76 -17.51 24.26
N THR A 165 -25.16 -16.50 23.64
CA THR A 165 -25.49 -15.08 23.85
C THR A 165 -26.93 -14.78 23.39
N ASP A 166 -27.33 -15.27 22.21
CA ASP A 166 -28.71 -15.11 21.72
C ASP A 166 -29.70 -15.85 22.65
N SER A 167 -29.43 -17.10 23.05
CA SER A 167 -30.29 -17.84 23.99
C SER A 167 -30.47 -17.14 25.33
N SER A 168 -29.42 -16.55 25.92
CA SER A 168 -29.56 -15.84 27.19
C SER A 168 -30.53 -14.65 27.08
N VAL A 169 -30.51 -13.94 25.94
CA VAL A 169 -31.36 -12.77 25.74
C VAL A 169 -32.79 -13.19 25.39
N ASP A 170 -32.94 -14.05 24.37
CA ASP A 170 -34.24 -14.33 23.75
C ASP A 170 -35.07 -15.35 24.55
N GLN A 171 -34.42 -16.33 25.19
CA GLN A 171 -35.11 -17.42 25.88
C GLN A 171 -35.14 -17.23 27.40
N GLU A 172 -34.04 -16.74 27.97
CA GLU A 172 -33.91 -16.57 29.42
C GLU A 172 -34.29 -15.16 29.89
N GLY A 173 -34.50 -14.21 28.97
CA GLY A 173 -34.84 -12.82 29.28
C GLY A 173 -33.74 -12.09 30.06
N TYR A 174 -32.50 -12.53 29.88
CA TYR A 174 -31.35 -12.00 30.60
C TYR A 174 -31.11 -10.53 30.27
N VAL A 175 -30.92 -9.72 31.32
CA VAL A 175 -30.55 -8.31 31.21
C VAL A 175 -29.09 -8.18 31.64
N PRO A 176 -28.17 -7.82 30.72
CA PRO A 176 -26.76 -7.69 31.04
C PRO A 176 -26.47 -6.63 32.10
N ALA A 177 -25.51 -6.91 32.96
CA ALA A 177 -25.01 -5.94 33.92
C ALA A 177 -24.11 -4.88 33.23
N PRO A 178 -23.94 -3.67 33.81
CA PRO A 178 -23.12 -2.62 33.21
C PRO A 178 -21.68 -3.04 32.88
N GLU A 179 -21.07 -3.87 33.72
CA GLU A 179 -19.74 -4.42 33.47
C GLU A 179 -19.68 -5.36 32.26
N GLU A 180 -20.73 -6.18 32.06
CA GLU A 180 -20.84 -7.08 30.91
C GLU A 180 -21.11 -6.31 29.62
N MET A 181 -21.87 -5.21 29.72
CA MET A 181 -22.09 -4.28 28.62
C MET A 181 -20.77 -3.63 28.17
N ALA A 182 -19.90 -3.24 29.11
CA ALA A 182 -18.59 -2.69 28.80
C ALA A 182 -17.68 -3.72 28.09
N VAL A 183 -17.71 -4.98 28.53
CA VAL A 183 -16.99 -6.08 27.86
C VAL A 183 -17.56 -6.36 26.47
N ALA A 184 -18.89 -6.44 26.35
CA ALA A 184 -19.57 -6.68 25.09
C ALA A 184 -19.26 -5.58 24.05
N ALA A 185 -19.19 -4.32 24.47
CA ALA A 185 -18.77 -3.22 23.59
C ALA A 185 -17.32 -3.39 23.09
N GLN A 186 -16.39 -3.78 23.96
CA GLN A 186 -15.00 -4.06 23.55
C GLN A 186 -14.92 -5.26 22.58
N VAL A 187 -15.75 -6.28 22.80
CA VAL A 187 -15.85 -7.46 21.93
C VAL A 187 -16.42 -7.07 20.55
N GLU A 188 -17.44 -6.21 20.50
CA GLU A 188 -17.98 -5.69 19.24
C GLU A 188 -16.91 -4.91 18.47
N ASP A 189 -16.19 -4.00 19.12
CA ASP A 189 -15.10 -3.24 18.50
C ASP A 189 -13.99 -4.15 17.97
N ALA A 190 -13.61 -5.18 18.74
CA ALA A 190 -12.62 -6.16 18.32
C ALA A 190 -13.12 -6.98 17.12
N ALA A 191 -14.39 -7.39 17.13
CA ALA A 191 -15.01 -8.10 16.01
C ALA A 191 -15.05 -7.23 14.75
N ALA A 192 -15.39 -5.94 14.87
CA ALA A 192 -15.37 -5.00 13.74
C ALA A 192 -13.98 -4.88 13.10
N ARG A 193 -12.92 -4.73 13.92
CA ARG A 193 -11.52 -4.72 13.44
C ARG A 193 -11.15 -6.04 12.76
N ALA A 194 -11.58 -7.17 13.30
CA ALA A 194 -11.30 -8.49 12.72
C ALA A 194 -12.03 -8.71 11.38
N VAL A 195 -13.28 -8.28 11.26
CA VAL A 195 -14.07 -8.31 10.01
C VAL A 195 -13.39 -7.50 8.92
N GLU A 196 -12.99 -6.27 9.24
CA GLU A 196 -12.28 -5.40 8.32
C GLU A 196 -10.91 -6.00 7.93
N GLY A 197 -10.18 -6.55 8.89
CA GLY A 197 -8.91 -7.24 8.68
C GLY A 197 -9.03 -8.43 7.72
N MET A 198 -10.00 -9.32 7.93
CA MET A 198 -10.26 -10.44 7.03
C MET A 198 -10.69 -9.98 5.64
N GLY A 199 -11.49 -8.91 5.55
CA GLY A 199 -11.85 -8.28 4.28
C GLY A 199 -10.62 -7.79 3.50
N ARG A 200 -9.67 -7.13 4.18
CA ARG A 200 -8.39 -6.72 3.58
C ARG A 200 -7.58 -7.91 3.10
N VAL A 201 -7.43 -8.96 3.92
CA VAL A 201 -6.71 -10.18 3.53
C VAL A 201 -7.33 -10.84 2.30
N ALA A 202 -8.66 -11.01 2.27
CA ALA A 202 -9.37 -11.55 1.12
C ALA A 202 -9.16 -10.69 -0.13
N GLY A 203 -9.22 -9.36 0.00
CA GLY A 203 -8.94 -8.42 -1.09
C GLY A 203 -7.51 -8.55 -1.64
N ARG A 204 -6.53 -8.68 -0.75
CA ARG A 204 -5.12 -8.89 -1.11
C ARG A 204 -4.90 -10.19 -1.87
N LEU A 205 -5.45 -11.29 -1.38
CA LEU A 205 -5.35 -12.61 -2.03
C LEU A 205 -5.93 -12.58 -3.45
N ARG A 206 -7.07 -11.91 -3.66
CA ARG A 206 -7.65 -11.74 -5.00
C ARG A 206 -6.79 -10.87 -5.92
N ARG A 207 -6.19 -9.78 -5.41
CA ARG A 207 -5.22 -8.97 -6.18
C ARG A 207 -3.97 -9.76 -6.54
N GLY A 208 -3.44 -10.54 -5.60
CA GLY A 208 -2.31 -11.45 -5.84
C GLY A 208 -2.63 -12.49 -6.91
N ALA A 209 -3.84 -13.07 -6.87
CA ALA A 209 -4.31 -13.99 -7.90
C ALA A 209 -4.39 -13.30 -9.28
N ALA A 210 -4.95 -12.08 -9.35
CA ALA A 210 -4.99 -11.32 -10.61
C ALA A 210 -3.59 -11.00 -11.14
N ALA A 211 -2.64 -10.65 -10.28
CA ALA A 211 -1.26 -10.42 -10.67
C ALA A 211 -0.57 -11.70 -11.19
N ALA A 212 -0.84 -12.85 -10.58
CA ALA A 212 -0.35 -14.16 -11.03
C ALA A 212 -0.93 -14.56 -12.40
N VAL A 213 -2.22 -14.27 -12.66
CA VAL A 213 -2.83 -14.46 -13.99
C VAL A 213 -2.08 -13.68 -15.06
N MET A 214 -1.71 -12.43 -14.80
CA MET A 214 -0.98 -11.59 -15.75
C MET A 214 0.41 -12.14 -16.12
N LYS A 215 1.01 -13.01 -15.30
CA LYS A 215 2.28 -13.69 -15.58
C LYS A 215 2.14 -14.91 -16.50
N GLY A 216 0.92 -15.46 -16.65
CA GLY A 216 0.58 -16.46 -17.68
C GLY A 216 1.00 -17.91 -17.42
N ASN A 217 1.53 -18.25 -16.24
CA ASN A 217 2.02 -19.61 -15.93
C ASN A 217 1.81 -20.05 -14.46
N GLU A 218 0.91 -19.40 -13.72
CA GLU A 218 0.75 -19.61 -12.27
C GLU A 218 -0.67 -20.10 -11.88
N GLU A 219 -1.32 -20.93 -12.71
CA GLU A 219 -2.72 -21.38 -12.47
C GLU A 219 -2.95 -22.01 -11.10
N THR A 220 -2.03 -22.87 -10.64
CA THR A 220 -2.13 -23.53 -9.32
C THR A 220 -2.04 -22.53 -8.16
N LEU A 221 -1.22 -21.48 -8.31
CA LEU A 221 -1.11 -20.40 -7.34
C LEU A 221 -2.37 -19.54 -7.34
N VAL A 222 -2.90 -19.20 -8.51
CA VAL A 222 -4.17 -18.46 -8.68
C VAL A 222 -5.29 -19.18 -7.94
N ASP A 223 -5.47 -20.47 -8.20
CA ASP A 223 -6.49 -21.29 -7.56
C ASP A 223 -6.31 -21.36 -6.04
N ALA A 224 -5.08 -21.53 -5.56
CA ALA A 224 -4.79 -21.57 -4.14
C ALA A 224 -5.10 -20.23 -3.46
N LEU A 225 -4.72 -19.10 -4.06
CA LEU A 225 -5.01 -17.77 -3.53
C LEU A 225 -6.52 -17.49 -3.48
N LEU A 226 -7.26 -17.86 -4.53
CA LEU A 226 -8.71 -17.71 -4.55
C LEU A 226 -9.39 -18.59 -3.49
N ARG A 227 -8.93 -19.83 -3.28
CA ARG A 227 -9.41 -20.67 -2.17
C ARG A 227 -9.19 -20.02 -0.81
N GLN A 228 -8.00 -19.46 -0.58
CA GLN A 228 -7.72 -18.76 0.69
C GLN A 228 -8.57 -17.50 0.86
N ALA A 229 -8.88 -16.79 -0.22
CA ALA A 229 -9.78 -15.63 -0.17
C ALA A 229 -11.18 -16.04 0.31
N VAL A 230 -11.70 -17.18 -0.18
CA VAL A 230 -12.99 -17.73 0.29
C VAL A 230 -12.94 -18.13 1.76
N VAL A 231 -11.82 -18.70 2.23
CA VAL A 231 -11.64 -19.01 3.66
C VAL A 231 -11.68 -17.74 4.50
N ALA A 232 -11.01 -16.66 4.06
CA ALA A 232 -11.05 -15.37 4.74
C ALA A 232 -12.47 -14.76 4.76
N ASP A 233 -13.22 -14.83 3.66
CA ASP A 233 -14.62 -14.37 3.61
C ASP A 233 -15.52 -15.18 4.56
N THR A 234 -15.30 -16.50 4.65
CA THR A 234 -16.08 -17.38 5.53
C THR A 234 -15.80 -17.06 6.99
N ALA A 235 -14.53 -16.83 7.35
CA ALA A 235 -14.15 -16.39 8.68
C ALA A 235 -14.77 -15.02 9.00
N ARG A 236 -14.73 -14.09 8.04
CA ARG A 236 -15.37 -12.77 8.16
C ARG A 236 -16.87 -12.89 8.46
N ALA A 237 -17.62 -13.68 7.70
CA ALA A 237 -19.06 -13.88 7.91
C ALA A 237 -19.38 -14.52 9.28
N THR A 238 -18.50 -15.41 9.75
CA THR A 238 -18.62 -16.04 11.07
C THR A 238 -18.46 -15.01 12.19
N ILE A 239 -17.46 -14.12 12.07
CA ILE A 239 -17.25 -13.03 13.03
C ILE A 239 -18.41 -12.03 12.98
N GLU A 240 -18.92 -11.69 11.79
CA GLU A 240 -20.09 -10.81 11.63
C GLU A 240 -21.35 -11.39 12.32
N THR A 241 -21.55 -12.70 12.22
CA THR A 241 -22.66 -13.41 12.90
C THR A 241 -22.52 -13.32 14.43
N PHE A 242 -21.31 -13.56 14.94
CA PHE A 242 -21.02 -13.41 16.37
C PHE A 242 -21.22 -11.97 16.85
N ALA A 243 -20.71 -10.99 16.10
CA ALA A 243 -20.88 -9.57 16.41
C ALA A 243 -22.37 -9.17 16.44
N ALA A 244 -23.20 -9.75 15.56
CA ALA A 244 -24.64 -9.50 15.58
C ALA A 244 -25.31 -10.00 16.88
N ALA A 245 -24.93 -11.17 17.39
CA ALA A 245 -25.40 -11.66 18.68
C ALA A 245 -24.98 -10.73 19.84
N VAL A 246 -23.73 -10.25 19.82
CA VAL A 246 -23.24 -9.28 20.81
C VAL A 246 -24.02 -7.96 20.76
N ARG A 247 -24.38 -7.46 19.58
CA ARG A 247 -25.24 -6.27 19.45
C ARG A 247 -26.63 -6.45 20.03
N ARG A 248 -27.23 -7.63 19.87
CA ARG A 248 -28.54 -7.94 20.49
C ARG A 248 -28.44 -7.97 22.01
N PHE A 249 -27.37 -8.57 22.53
CA PHE A 249 -27.05 -8.55 23.95
C PHE A 249 -26.93 -7.11 24.48
N LEU A 250 -26.17 -6.25 23.79
CA LEU A 250 -26.08 -4.83 24.13
C LEU A 250 -27.45 -4.13 24.11
N ALA A 251 -28.28 -4.40 23.10
CA ALA A 251 -29.61 -3.82 23.00
C ALA A 251 -30.53 -4.24 24.17
N ALA A 252 -30.39 -5.47 24.67
CA ALA A 252 -31.15 -5.97 25.82
C ALA A 252 -30.81 -5.21 27.12
N GLY A 253 -29.53 -4.88 27.33
CA GLY A 253 -29.08 -4.08 28.49
C GLY A 253 -29.51 -2.61 28.40
N GLY A 254 -29.59 -2.04 27.19
CA GLY A 254 -30.04 -0.67 26.94
C GLY A 254 -31.55 -0.45 27.05
N GLY A 255 -32.36 -1.51 26.92
CA GLY A 255 -33.83 -1.45 26.96
C GLY A 255 -34.45 -1.33 28.36
N GLY A 256 -33.68 -1.49 29.43
CA GLY A 256 -34.15 -1.47 30.82
C GLY A 256 -34.49 -0.07 31.39
N GLY A 257 -34.12 1.02 30.71
CA GLY A 257 -34.31 2.40 31.20
C GLY A 257 -35.58 3.12 30.73
N GLY A 258 -36.43 2.49 29.91
CA GLY A 258 -37.46 3.19 29.11
C GLY A 258 -38.90 2.72 29.26
N ARG A 259 -39.27 1.98 30.32
CA ARG A 259 -40.67 1.61 30.59
C ARG A 259 -41.05 1.86 32.04
N LEU A 260 -41.12 3.14 32.41
CA LEU A 260 -41.62 3.59 33.71
C LEU A 260 -42.49 4.85 33.61
N TRP A 261 -43.26 5.01 32.53
CA TRP A 261 -44.37 5.96 32.41
C TRP A 261 -45.31 5.30 31.41
N TRP A 262 -46.52 4.83 31.70
CA TRP A 262 -47.61 5.39 32.47
C TRP A 262 -48.46 4.23 33.01
N TRP A 263 -49.03 4.36 34.21
CA TRP A 263 -50.38 3.90 34.60
C TRP A 263 -50.52 4.12 36.11
N TYR A 264 -51.16 5.22 36.49
CA TYR A 264 -52.01 5.30 37.67
C TYR A 264 -53.19 6.20 37.29
N GLY A 265 -54.34 5.56 37.09
CA GLY A 265 -55.65 6.15 37.37
C GLY A 265 -56.06 5.78 38.78
#